data_AF-D2QBJ2-F1
#
_entry.id   AF-D2QBJ2-F1
#
_cell.length_a   1.000
_cell.length_b   1.000
_cell.length_c   1.000
_cell.angle_alpha   90.00
_cell.angle_beta   90.00
_cell.angle_gamma   90.00
#
_symmetry.space_group_name_H-M   'P 1'
#
loop_
_entity.id
_entity.type
_entity.pdbx_description
1 polymer ?
#
loop_
_entity_poly.entity_id
_entity_poly.type
_entity_poly.pdbx_seq_one_letter_code
_entity_poly.pdbx_strand_id
1 'polypeptide(L)'
;MNQTVHFSDLNLLDWLEKQTNEQLEDAPFGVVRMSRDGIVVAYCKSESHITGISKEYAVGKYYFTQIAPCANNQMVAAKYAQPTLDEELDYILTYVSEPTKVRLRLLKSPESRYQYFLVNRKA
;
A
#
# COMPACT_ATOMS: atom_id res chain seq x y z
N MET A 1 -18.94 -8.23 -11.24
CA MET A 1 -19.00 -6.81 -11.65
C MET A 1 -17.64 -6.21 -11.32
N ASN A 2 -16.71 -6.15 -12.28
CA ASN A 2 -15.38 -5.61 -12.04
C ASN A 2 -15.47 -4.08 -12.13
N GLN A 3 -15.66 -3.44 -10.98
CA GLN A 3 -15.57 -1.99 -10.87
C GLN A 3 -14.13 -1.58 -11.15
N THR A 4 -13.90 -0.80 -12.20
CA THR A 4 -12.62 -0.13 -12.46
C THR A 4 -12.42 0.92 -11.38
N VAL A 5 -11.59 0.62 -10.39
CA VAL A 5 -11.24 1.55 -9.31
C VAL A 5 -10.00 2.35 -9.71
N HIS A 6 -10.02 3.67 -9.49
CA HIS A 6 -8.92 4.56 -9.77
C HIS A 6 -8.13 4.87 -8.49
N PHE A 7 -6.82 5.05 -8.67
CA PHE A 7 -5.88 5.31 -7.57
C PHE A 7 -6.23 6.55 -6.74
N SER A 8 -6.82 7.58 -7.36
CA SER A 8 -7.19 8.84 -6.70
C SER A 8 -8.69 8.93 -6.37
N ASP A 9 -9.44 7.82 -6.39
CA ASP A 9 -10.86 7.82 -6.03
C ASP A 9 -11.08 8.18 -4.56
N LEU A 10 -12.04 9.05 -4.27
CA LEU A 10 -12.36 9.47 -2.91
C LEU A 10 -12.88 8.31 -2.03
N ASN A 11 -13.61 7.37 -2.64
CA ASN A 11 -14.19 6.22 -1.94
C ASN A 11 -13.30 4.96 -1.97
N LEU A 12 -12.01 5.13 -2.32
CA LEU A 12 -11.09 4.00 -2.48
C LEU A 12 -10.93 3.19 -1.18
N LEU A 13 -10.87 3.85 -0.03
CA LEU A 13 -10.73 3.16 1.26
C LEU A 13 -11.91 2.23 1.56
N ASP A 14 -13.15 2.69 1.35
CA ASP A 14 -14.36 1.88 1.55
C ASP A 14 -14.40 0.69 0.57
N TRP A 15 -14.02 0.92 -0.69
CA TRP A 15 -13.92 -0.14 -1.68
C TRP A 15 -12.89 -1.20 -1.26
N LEU A 16 -11.69 -0.76 -0.82
CA LEU A 16 -10.62 -1.63 -0.36
C LEU A 16 -11.07 -2.47 0.84
N GLU A 17 -11.73 -1.89 1.84
CA GLU A 17 -12.23 -2.62 3.02
C GLU A 17 -13.23 -3.73 2.66
N LYS A 18 -13.99 -3.54 1.58
CA LYS A 18 -14.96 -4.54 1.08
C LYS A 18 -14.32 -5.66 0.25
N GLN A 19 -13.07 -5.50 -0.19
CA GLN A 19 -12.40 -6.52 -1.00
C GLN A 19 -11.76 -7.62 -0.14
N THR A 20 -11.83 -8.86 -0.63
CA THR A 20 -11.05 -9.97 -0.10
C THR A 20 -9.59 -9.87 -0.52
N ASN A 21 -8.71 -10.60 0.16
CA ASN A 21 -7.27 -10.61 -0.17
C ASN A 21 -7.03 -11.08 -1.60
N GLU A 22 -7.81 -12.04 -2.10
CA GLU A 22 -7.73 -12.55 -3.48
C GLU A 22 -8.16 -11.50 -4.50
N GLN A 23 -9.22 -10.73 -4.22
CA GLN A 23 -9.68 -9.65 -5.11
C GLN A 23 -8.65 -8.52 -5.22
N LEU A 24 -7.89 -8.25 -4.15
CA LEU A 24 -6.82 -7.26 -4.17
C LEU A 24 -5.60 -7.70 -4.98
N GLU A 25 -5.42 -9.00 -5.27
CA GLU A 25 -4.23 -9.48 -5.99
C GLU A 25 -4.14 -8.94 -7.42
N ASP A 26 -5.29 -8.74 -8.05
CA ASP A 26 -5.43 -8.26 -9.44
C ASP A 26 -5.72 -6.74 -9.52
N ALA A 27 -5.43 -5.99 -8.45
CA ALA A 27 -5.55 -4.54 -8.45
C ALA A 27 -4.61 -3.90 -9.49
N PRO A 28 -5.06 -2.86 -10.22
CA PRO A 28 -4.28 -2.23 -11.30
C PRO A 28 -3.09 -1.40 -10.81
N PHE A 29 -2.92 -1.27 -9.50
CA PHE A 29 -1.81 -0.58 -8.83
C PHE A 29 -1.33 -1.43 -7.64
N GLY A 30 -0.17 -1.06 -7.09
CA GLY A 30 0.37 -1.66 -5.88
C GLY A 30 -0.54 -1.43 -4.69
N VAL A 31 -0.93 -2.50 -4.01
CA VAL A 31 -1.79 -2.50 -2.82
C VAL A 31 -1.12 -3.33 -1.75
N VAL A 32 -0.81 -2.67 -0.64
CA VAL A 32 -0.36 -3.30 0.59
C VAL A 32 -1.40 -3.02 1.67
N ARG A 33 -2.09 -4.07 2.11
CA ARG A 33 -3.01 -4.03 3.26
C ARG A 33 -2.23 -4.43 4.50
N MET A 34 -2.30 -3.61 5.53
CA MET A 34 -1.64 -3.82 6.81
C MET A 34 -2.65 -3.88 7.96
N SER A 35 -2.36 -4.67 8.99
CA SER A 35 -3.01 -4.56 10.30
C SER A 35 -2.74 -3.18 10.91
N ARG A 36 -3.46 -2.83 11.97
CA ARG A 36 -3.22 -1.59 12.72
C ARG A 36 -1.81 -1.49 13.32
N ASP A 37 -1.18 -2.63 13.57
CA ASP A 37 0.20 -2.77 14.04
C ASP A 37 1.25 -2.66 12.91
N GLY A 38 0.83 -2.51 11.65
CA GLY A 38 1.75 -2.40 10.50
C GLY A 38 2.24 -3.75 9.94
N ILE A 39 1.60 -4.85 10.33
CA ILE A 39 1.87 -6.19 9.79
C ILE A 39 1.14 -6.36 8.46
N VAL A 40 1.82 -6.82 7.41
CA VAL A 40 1.21 -7.05 6.09
C VAL A 40 0.22 -8.21 6.14
N VAL A 41 -1.02 -7.93 5.72
CA VAL A 41 -2.14 -8.88 5.64
C VAL A 41 -2.42 -9.29 4.20
N ALA A 42 -2.30 -8.35 3.25
CA ALA A 42 -2.43 -8.63 1.82
C ALA A 42 -1.40 -7.82 1.02
N TYR A 43 -0.94 -8.42 -0.07
CA TYR A 43 0.09 -7.87 -0.93
C TYR A 43 -0.21 -8.29 -2.37
N CYS A 44 -0.50 -7.33 -3.25
CA CYS A 44 -0.95 -7.64 -4.61
C CYS A 44 0.21 -7.98 -5.56
N LYS A 45 -0.14 -8.53 -6.73
CA LYS A 45 0.85 -8.88 -7.77
C LYS A 45 1.54 -7.64 -8.33
N SER A 46 0.80 -6.56 -8.54
CA SER A 46 1.33 -5.29 -9.04
C SER A 46 2.42 -4.74 -8.12
N GLU A 47 2.22 -4.79 -6.81
CA GLU A 47 3.22 -4.37 -5.82
C GLU A 47 4.45 -5.27 -5.86
N SER A 48 4.25 -6.58 -5.94
CA SER A 48 5.33 -7.57 -6.08
C SER A 48 6.16 -7.34 -7.35
N HIS A 49 5.51 -6.96 -8.45
CA HIS A 49 6.18 -6.60 -9.69
C HIS A 49 6.98 -5.30 -9.59
N ILE A 50 6.47 -4.29 -8.86
CA ILE A 50 7.16 -3.01 -8.66
C ILE A 50 8.39 -3.17 -7.75
N THR A 51 8.27 -3.96 -6.69
CA THR A 51 9.31 -4.07 -5.65
C THR A 51 10.27 -5.24 -5.83
N GLY A 52 9.85 -6.27 -6.58
CA GLY A 52 10.54 -7.57 -6.67
C GLY A 52 10.32 -8.47 -5.44
N ILE A 53 9.49 -8.07 -4.47
CA ILE A 53 9.23 -8.84 -3.24
C ILE A 53 8.01 -9.72 -3.46
N SER A 54 8.09 -11.03 -3.16
CA SER A 54 6.94 -11.92 -3.28
C SER A 54 5.92 -11.70 -2.16
N LYS A 55 4.63 -11.89 -2.47
CA LYS A 55 3.53 -11.86 -1.48
C LYS A 55 3.80 -12.78 -0.30
N GLU A 56 4.27 -14.00 -0.55
CA GLU A 56 4.60 -15.01 0.47
C GLU A 56 5.69 -14.52 1.43
N TYR A 57 6.66 -13.74 0.93
CA TYR A 57 7.68 -13.15 1.77
C TYR A 57 7.14 -11.97 2.59
N ALA A 58 6.24 -11.17 2.04
CA ALA A 58 5.75 -9.94 2.65
C ALA A 58 4.70 -10.19 3.74
N VAL A 59 3.73 -11.08 3.47
CA VAL A 59 2.61 -11.37 4.40
C VAL A 59 3.14 -11.87 5.75
N GLY A 60 2.60 -11.32 6.84
CA GLY A 60 3.00 -11.64 8.20
C GLY A 60 4.23 -10.89 8.72
N LYS A 61 4.87 -10.04 7.90
CA LYS A 61 5.99 -9.19 8.33
C LYS A 61 5.57 -7.74 8.55
N TYR A 62 6.36 -7.02 9.33
CA TYR A 62 6.18 -5.58 9.51
C TYR A 62 6.61 -4.83 8.24
N TYR A 63 5.68 -4.07 7.65
CA TYR A 63 5.91 -3.46 6.35
C TYR A 63 7.06 -2.45 6.37
N PHE A 64 6.99 -1.44 7.25
CA PHE A 64 7.98 -0.37 7.27
C PHE A 64 9.36 -0.81 7.77
N THR A 65 9.47 -1.84 8.61
CA THR A 65 10.77 -2.24 9.16
C THR A 65 11.43 -3.39 8.39
N GLN A 66 10.65 -4.28 7.78
CA GLN A 66 11.17 -5.48 7.11
C GLN A 66 11.01 -5.49 5.59
N ILE A 67 9.99 -4.81 5.05
CA ILE A 67 9.66 -4.85 3.61
C ILE A 67 10.10 -3.58 2.90
N ALA A 68 9.75 -2.42 3.46
CA ALA A 68 9.99 -1.10 2.89
C ALA A 68 10.71 -0.19 3.91
N PRO A 69 11.95 -0.51 4.32
CA PRO A 69 12.72 0.31 5.27
C PRO A 69 12.94 1.74 4.77
N CYS A 70 13.01 1.95 3.44
CA CYS A 70 13.13 3.30 2.90
C CYS A 70 11.88 4.17 3.18
N ALA A 71 10.70 3.54 3.32
CA ALA A 71 9.44 4.21 3.61
C ALA A 71 9.25 4.43 5.12
N ASN A 72 10.16 3.92 5.96
CA ASN A 72 10.18 4.15 7.39
C ASN A 72 10.80 5.52 7.74
N ASN A 73 10.15 6.58 7.29
CA ASN A 73 10.60 7.95 7.52
C ASN A 73 9.43 8.87 7.89
N GLN A 74 9.74 10.13 8.20
CA GLN A 74 8.73 11.10 8.61
C GLN A 74 7.74 11.49 7.51
N MET A 75 8.12 11.34 6.23
CA MET A 75 7.23 11.66 5.11
C MET A 75 6.16 10.59 4.88
N VAL A 76 6.37 9.36 5.36
CA VAL A 76 5.48 8.22 5.09
C VAL A 76 5.07 7.52 6.38
N ALA A 77 5.94 6.72 7.01
CA ALA A 77 5.58 5.92 8.18
C ALA A 77 5.04 6.77 9.36
N ALA A 78 5.61 7.95 9.60
CA ALA A 78 5.11 8.82 10.67
C ALA A 78 3.67 9.32 10.44
N LYS A 79 3.21 9.41 9.19
CA LYS A 79 1.82 9.82 8.88
C LYS A 79 0.81 8.79 9.37
N TYR A 80 1.17 7.51 9.43
CA TYR A 80 0.33 6.44 9.97
C TYR A 80 0.13 6.52 11.49
N ALA A 81 0.82 7.41 12.21
CA ALA A 81 0.51 7.71 13.60
C ALA A 81 -0.83 8.46 13.76
N GLN A 82 -1.27 9.18 12.72
CA GLN A 82 -2.54 9.88 12.74
C GLN A 82 -3.72 8.90 12.78
N PRO A 83 -4.84 9.24 13.44
CA PRO A 83 -6.01 8.37 13.51
C PRO A 83 -6.65 8.17 12.13
N THR A 84 -6.69 9.23 11.33
CA THR A 84 -7.19 9.24 9.95
C THR A 84 -6.08 9.73 9.01
N LEU A 85 -5.95 9.11 7.85
CA LEU A 85 -4.97 9.45 6.82
C LEU A 85 -5.58 9.19 5.44
N ASP A 86 -5.55 10.20 4.57
CA ASP A 86 -5.74 10.05 3.14
C ASP A 86 -4.84 11.08 2.45
N GLU A 87 -3.63 10.65 2.11
CA GLU A 87 -2.63 11.53 1.53
C GLU A 87 -1.98 10.90 0.31
N GLU A 88 -1.95 11.64 -0.80
CA GLU A 88 -1.19 11.30 -1.99
C GLU A 88 0.10 12.12 -2.04
N LEU A 89 1.24 11.46 -2.30
CA LEU A 89 2.53 12.12 -2.45
C LEU A 89 3.40 11.46 -3.52
N ASP A 90 4.29 12.25 -4.13
CA ASP A 90 5.34 11.72 -5.00
C ASP A 90 6.50 11.18 -4.16
N TYR A 91 7.02 10.02 -4.55
CA TYR A 91 8.10 9.35 -3.83
C TYR A 91 9.02 8.58 -4.78
N ILE A 92 10.23 8.25 -4.30
CA ILE A 92 11.19 7.42 -5.05
C ILE A 92 11.48 6.18 -4.23
N LEU A 93 11.10 5.01 -4.74
CA LEU A 93 11.47 3.73 -4.13
C LEU A 93 12.89 3.39 -4.55
N THR A 94 13.81 3.31 -3.58
CA THR A 94 15.23 3.03 -3.81
C THR A 94 15.67 1.65 -3.35
N TYR A 95 14.78 0.88 -2.70
CA TYR A 95 15.02 -0.51 -2.27
C TYR A 95 14.62 -1.55 -3.32
N VAL A 96 14.11 -1.10 -4.47
CA VAL A 96 13.79 -1.92 -5.62
C VAL A 96 15.00 -1.94 -6.57
N SER A 97 15.05 -2.87 -7.53
CA SER A 97 16.23 -3.05 -8.38
C SER A 97 16.74 -1.78 -9.08
N GLU A 98 15.84 -0.85 -9.42
CA GLU A 98 16.18 0.46 -9.99
C GLU A 98 15.35 1.57 -9.32
N PRO A 99 15.94 2.72 -8.93
CA PRO A 99 15.19 3.82 -8.30
C PRO A 99 13.97 4.23 -9.12
N THR A 100 12.77 3.94 -8.59
CA THR A 100 11.52 4.10 -9.35
C THR A 100 10.70 5.24 -8.77
N LYS A 101 10.35 6.21 -9.63
CA LYS A 101 9.41 7.28 -9.28
C LYS A 101 7.99 6.72 -9.21
N VAL A 102 7.37 6.87 -8.06
CA VAL A 102 6.02 6.39 -7.79
C VAL A 102 5.18 7.49 -7.16
N ARG A 103 3.87 7.38 -7.34
CA ARG A 103 2.91 8.10 -6.53
C ARG A 103 2.44 7.17 -5.43
N LEU A 104 2.60 7.60 -4.19
CA LEU A 104 2.09 6.90 -3.02
C LEU A 104 0.74 7.46 -2.63
N ARG A 105 -0.13 6.59 -2.12
CA ARG A 105 -1.34 7.01 -1.41
C ARG A 105 -1.42 6.24 -0.11
N LEU A 106 -1.47 6.98 0.99
CA LEU A 106 -1.51 6.45 2.34
C LEU A 106 -2.95 6.56 2.83
N LEU A 107 -3.57 5.44 3.18
CA LEU A 107 -4.96 5.42 3.65
C LEU A 107 -5.05 4.77 5.03
N LYS A 108 -5.77 5.41 5.93
CA LYS A 108 -6.13 4.90 7.26
C LYS A 108 -7.38 5.61 7.74
N SER A 109 -8.28 4.87 8.37
CA SER A 109 -9.43 5.43 9.09
C SER A 109 -9.59 4.72 10.43
N PRO A 110 -10.07 5.42 11.48
CA PRO A 110 -10.44 4.77 12.73
C PRO A 110 -11.58 3.76 12.56
N GLU A 111 -12.37 3.86 11.49
CA GLU A 111 -13.48 2.94 11.19
C GLU A 111 -13.03 1.72 10.37
N SER A 112 -11.86 1.81 9.71
CA SER A 112 -11.30 0.70 8.92
C SER A 112 -10.57 -0.30 9.80
N ARG A 113 -10.69 -1.58 9.48
CA ARG A 113 -9.95 -2.65 10.18
C ARG A 113 -8.47 -2.60 9.85
N TYR A 114 -8.14 -2.15 8.64
CA TYR A 114 -6.79 -2.15 8.10
C TYR A 114 -6.29 -0.74 7.78
N GLN A 115 -4.99 -0.67 7.52
CA GLN A 115 -4.30 0.48 6.96
C GLN A 115 -3.78 0.08 5.58
N TYR A 116 -3.71 1.03 4.65
CA TYR A 116 -3.30 0.73 3.29
C TYR A 116 -2.15 1.62 2.86
N PHE A 117 -1.20 1.01 2.16
CA PHE A 117 -0.11 1.67 1.47
C PHE A 117 -0.24 1.32 -0.01
N LEU A 118 -0.54 2.33 -0.82
CA LEU A 118 -0.77 2.15 -2.25
C LEU A 118 0.37 2.76 -3.05
N VAL A 119 0.74 2.07 -4.13
CA VAL A 119 1.84 2.47 -5.00
C VAL A 119 1.36 2.48 -6.44
N ASN A 120 1.48 3.63 -7.10
CA ASN A 120 1.24 3.74 -8.53
C ASN A 120 2.54 4.16 -9.22
N ARG A 121 3.04 3.30 -10.12
CA ARG A 121 4.22 3.62 -10.92
C ARG A 121 3.83 4.72 -11.91
N LYS A 122 4.53 5.85 -11.88
CA LYS A 122 4.39 6.84 -12.95
C LYS A 122 5.06 6.24 -14.20
N ALA A 123 4.27 6.09 -15.26
CA ALA A 123 4.76 5.68 -16.58
C ALA A 123 5.75 6.71 -17.14
#